data_AF-A0A1G7NGV2-F1
#
_entry.id   AF-A0A1G7NGV2-F1
#
_cell.length_a   1.000
_cell.length_b   1.000
_cell.length_c   1.000
_cell.angle_alpha   90.00
_cell.angle_beta   90.00
_cell.angle_gamma   90.00
#
_symmetry.space_group_name_H-M   'P 1'
#
loop_
_entity.id
_entity.type
_entity.pdbx_description
1 polymer ?
#
loop_
_entity_poly.entity_id
_entity_poly.type
_entity_poly.pdbx_seq_one_letter_code
_entity_poly.pdbx_strand_id
1 'polypeptide(L)'
;MEAIIFCGIQATGKTTFFKESFFNTHMRISLDQLNTRNKELRFIETCIQTSHPFVIDNTNSSLEERAKYITIAKANNFKVIGYYFQSKITDAIKRNNQRVGKENIPEIGIRGTFKRLVLPQIAEGFDELYYVVAENNTFTVNKWLDEV
;
A
#
# COMPACT_ATOMS: atom_id res chain seq x y z
N MET A 1 4.08 18.01 3.63
CA MET A 1 3.01 17.00 3.73
C MET A 1 3.48 15.71 3.08
N GLU A 2 2.93 14.56 3.48
CA GLU A 2 3.38 13.26 2.96
C GLU A 2 2.21 12.42 2.42
N ALA A 3 2.51 11.69 1.36
CA ALA A 3 1.63 10.76 0.68
C ALA A 3 2.27 9.38 0.75
N ILE A 4 1.62 8.48 1.48
CA ILE A 4 2.13 7.14 1.74
C ILE A 4 1.47 6.15 0.78
N ILE A 5 2.26 5.32 0.12
CA ILE A 5 1.78 4.30 -0.81
C ILE A 5 2.19 2.92 -0.30
N PHE A 6 1.22 2.11 0.07
CA PHE A 6 1.48 0.73 0.44
C PHE A 6 1.59 -0.16 -0.80
N CYS A 7 2.61 -1.00 -0.85
CA CYS A 7 2.89 -1.91 -1.96
C CYS A 7 2.97 -3.33 -1.42
N GLY A 8 2.20 -4.27 -1.98
CA GLY A 8 2.30 -5.68 -1.62
C GLY A 8 0.99 -6.43 -1.74
N ILE A 9 1.06 -7.76 -1.72
CA ILE A 9 -0.10 -8.62 -1.93
C ILE A 9 -1.14 -8.51 -0.80
N GLN A 10 -2.36 -8.94 -1.06
CA GLN A 10 -3.42 -9.00 -0.05
C GLN A 10 -3.01 -9.92 1.12
N ALA A 11 -3.63 -9.72 2.28
CA ALA A 11 -3.35 -10.48 3.52
C ALA A 11 -1.91 -10.36 4.09
N THR A 12 -1.12 -9.37 3.66
CA THR A 12 0.21 -9.09 4.26
C THR A 12 0.17 -8.23 5.53
N GLY A 13 -1.00 -7.78 5.97
CA GLY A 13 -1.15 -7.00 7.20
C GLY A 13 -1.16 -5.47 7.02
N LYS A 14 -1.21 -4.96 5.78
CA LYS A 14 -1.26 -3.52 5.47
C LYS A 14 -2.28 -2.73 6.29
N THR A 15 -3.51 -3.22 6.37
CA THR A 15 -4.57 -2.54 7.13
C THR A 15 -4.30 -2.53 8.64
N THR A 16 -3.67 -3.57 9.18
CA THR A 16 -3.23 -3.61 10.58
C THR A 16 -2.10 -2.62 10.82
N PHE A 17 -1.10 -2.60 9.93
CA PHE A 17 0.00 -1.64 10.00
C PHE A 17 -0.48 -0.18 9.88
N PHE A 18 -1.47 0.09 9.02
CA PHE A 18 -2.13 1.40 8.97
C PHE A 18 -2.72 1.77 10.32
N LYS A 19 -3.47 0.86 10.95
CA LYS A 19 -4.11 1.10 12.23
C LYS A 19 -3.10 1.41 13.35
N GLU A 20 -1.98 0.72 13.35
CA GLU A 20 -0.95 0.87 14.38
C GLU A 20 -0.07 2.10 14.16
N SER A 21 0.27 2.44 12.92
CA SER A 21 1.27 3.47 12.62
C SER A 21 0.69 4.80 12.16
N PHE A 22 -0.46 4.80 11.48
CA PHE A 22 -0.95 5.97 10.74
C PHE A 22 -2.39 6.39 11.03
N PHE A 23 -3.13 5.63 11.84
CA PHE A 23 -4.55 5.88 12.11
C PHE A 23 -4.84 7.28 12.65
N ASN A 24 -3.97 7.80 13.52
CA ASN A 24 -4.14 9.10 14.17
C ASN A 24 -3.57 10.26 13.37
N THR A 25 -2.85 10.00 12.27
CA THR A 25 -2.06 11.02 11.55
C THR A 25 -2.41 11.14 10.08
N HIS A 26 -2.92 10.08 9.45
CA HIS A 26 -3.18 10.04 8.02
C HIS A 26 -4.60 9.61 7.71
N MET A 27 -5.16 10.17 6.63
CA MET A 27 -6.39 9.67 6.05
C MET A 27 -6.13 8.37 5.28
N ARG A 28 -6.91 7.33 5.57
CA ARG A 28 -6.88 6.08 4.80
C ARG A 28 -7.68 6.22 3.52
N ILE A 29 -7.07 5.91 2.39
CA ILE A 29 -7.72 5.83 1.09
C ILE A 29 -7.56 4.39 0.59
N SER A 30 -8.67 3.68 0.42
CA SER A 30 -8.67 2.31 -0.09
C SER A 30 -9.79 2.10 -1.11
N LEU A 31 -9.50 1.39 -2.19
CA LEU A 31 -10.46 1.09 -3.24
C LEU A 31 -11.58 0.18 -2.71
N ASP A 32 -11.28 -0.69 -1.73
CA ASP A 32 -12.26 -1.55 -1.08
C ASP A 32 -13.33 -0.73 -0.31
N GLN A 33 -12.97 0.42 0.26
CA GLN A 33 -13.93 1.31 0.93
C GLN A 33 -14.67 2.22 -0.06
N LEU A 34 -13.99 2.68 -1.11
CA LEU A 34 -14.51 3.69 -2.03
C LEU A 34 -15.23 3.10 -3.25
N ASN A 35 -15.05 1.81 -3.53
CA ASN A 35 -15.63 1.01 -4.62
C ASN A 35 -15.30 1.47 -6.05
N THR A 36 -15.00 2.76 -6.29
CA THR A 36 -14.70 3.29 -7.63
C THR A 36 -13.44 4.16 -7.63
N ARG A 37 -12.68 4.07 -8.73
CA ARG A 37 -11.48 4.89 -8.96
C ARG A 37 -11.77 6.40 -8.98
N ASN A 38 -12.95 6.78 -9.45
CA ASN A 38 -13.36 8.19 -9.46
C ASN A 38 -13.53 8.75 -8.03
N LYS A 39 -14.12 7.96 -7.11
CA LYS A 39 -14.25 8.36 -5.71
C LYS A 39 -12.89 8.42 -5.01
N GLU A 40 -12.02 7.45 -5.29
CA GLU A 40 -10.63 7.44 -4.84
C GLU A 40 -9.89 8.72 -5.23
N LEU A 41 -9.92 9.09 -6.51
CA LEU A 41 -9.26 10.31 -7.00
C LEU A 41 -9.80 11.58 -6.33
N ARG A 42 -11.12 11.72 -6.20
CA ARG A 42 -11.72 12.88 -5.52
C ARG A 42 -11.31 12.99 -4.05
N PHE A 43 -11.16 11.86 -3.36
CA PHE A 43 -10.66 11.84 -1.99
C PHE A 43 -9.20 12.29 -1.91
N ILE A 44 -8.36 11.82 -2.83
CA ILE A 44 -6.95 12.24 -2.93
C ILE A 44 -6.88 13.74 -3.20
N GLU A 45 -7.65 14.25 -4.18
CA GLU A 45 -7.73 15.67 -4.49
C GLU A 45 -8.14 16.50 -3.27
N THR A 46 -9.12 16.02 -2.50
CA THR A 46 -9.55 16.69 -1.27
C THR A 46 -8.44 16.72 -0.22
N CYS A 47 -7.71 15.61 -0.02
CA CYS A 47 -6.56 15.57 0.90
C CYS A 47 -5.47 16.54 0.47
N ILE A 48 -5.22 16.64 -0.83
CA ILE A 48 -4.25 17.57 -1.39
C ILE A 48 -4.67 19.02 -1.16
N GLN A 49 -5.92 19.38 -1.51
CA GLN A 49 -6.45 20.73 -1.34
C GLN A 49 -6.46 21.18 0.12
N THR A 50 -6.70 20.25 1.04
CA THR A 50 -6.70 20.50 2.49
C THR A 50 -5.33 20.31 3.13
N SER A 51 -4.30 19.99 2.35
CA SER A 51 -2.95 19.69 2.84
C SER A 51 -2.96 18.67 3.98
N HIS A 52 -3.75 17.59 3.85
CA HIS A 52 -3.86 16.53 4.84
C HIS A 52 -3.00 15.31 4.43
N PRO A 53 -2.22 14.70 5.34
CA PRO A 53 -1.46 13.50 5.02
C PRO A 53 -2.40 12.33 4.71
N PHE A 54 -2.03 11.46 3.77
CA PHE A 54 -2.87 10.31 3.41
C PHE A 54 -2.06 9.06 3.08
N VAL A 55 -2.71 7.90 3.25
CA VAL A 55 -2.16 6.57 2.96
C VAL A 55 -3.06 5.89 1.92
N ILE A 56 -2.47 5.46 0.81
CA ILE A 56 -3.11 4.58 -0.18
C ILE A 56 -2.93 3.12 0.25
N ASP A 57 -3.94 2.55 0.90
CA ASP A 57 -3.99 1.15 1.35
C ASP A 57 -4.63 0.25 0.29
N ASN A 58 -3.96 0.16 -0.86
CA ASN A 58 -4.29 -0.78 -1.93
C ASN A 58 -3.14 -1.78 -2.11
N THR A 59 -3.26 -2.72 -3.05
CA THR A 59 -2.18 -3.66 -3.37
C THR A 59 -1.04 -3.01 -4.14
N ASN A 60 -1.35 -2.04 -5.02
CA ASN A 60 -0.41 -1.25 -5.83
C ASN A 60 0.71 -2.11 -6.44
N SER A 61 0.29 -3.14 -7.16
CA SER A 61 1.16 -4.25 -7.54
C SER A 61 2.05 -3.90 -8.73
N SER A 62 1.58 -3.01 -9.62
CA SER A 62 2.32 -2.59 -10.80
C SER A 62 2.87 -1.17 -10.70
N LEU A 63 3.90 -0.91 -11.51
CA LEU A 63 4.48 0.42 -11.73
C LEU A 63 3.41 1.45 -12.15
N GLU A 64 2.55 1.08 -13.09
CA GLU A 64 1.51 1.97 -13.63
C GLU A 64 0.46 2.37 -12.58
N GLU A 65 0.14 1.47 -11.65
CA GLU A 65 -0.77 1.79 -10.54
C GLU A 65 -0.14 2.83 -9.61
N ARG A 66 1.14 2.65 -9.27
CA ARG A 66 1.88 3.55 -8.38
C ARG A 66 2.13 4.91 -9.02
N ALA A 67 2.51 4.93 -10.30
CA ALA A 67 2.82 6.14 -11.05
C ALA A 67 1.70 7.18 -10.99
N LYS A 68 0.43 6.75 -11.00
CA LYS A 68 -0.73 7.65 -10.89
C LYS A 68 -0.71 8.44 -9.58
N TYR A 69 -0.50 7.75 -8.46
CA TYR A 69 -0.47 8.39 -7.14
C TYR A 69 0.78 9.24 -6.95
N ILE A 70 1.95 8.75 -7.39
CA ILE A 70 3.22 9.46 -7.29
C ILE A 70 3.15 10.78 -8.06
N THR A 71 2.66 10.73 -9.31
CA THR A 71 2.53 11.92 -10.18
C THR A 71 1.66 12.98 -9.52
N ILE A 72 0.47 12.58 -9.01
CA ILE A 72 -0.47 13.51 -8.37
C ILE A 72 0.14 14.11 -7.10
N ALA A 73 0.78 13.30 -6.26
CA ALA A 73 1.40 13.78 -5.02
C ALA A 73 2.57 14.74 -5.28
N LYS A 74 3.47 14.40 -6.21
CA LYS A 74 4.61 15.22 -6.60
C LYS A 74 4.18 16.56 -7.21
N ALA A 75 3.19 16.55 -8.09
CA ALA A 75 2.65 17.77 -8.69
C ALA A 75 2.12 18.77 -7.64
N ASN A 76 1.79 18.28 -6.44
CA ASN A 76 1.28 19.09 -5.34
C ASN A 76 2.28 19.22 -4.17
N ASN A 77 3.58 18.95 -4.41
CA ASN A 77 4.66 19.08 -3.42
C ASN A 77 4.50 18.20 -2.16
N PHE A 78 3.82 17.07 -2.28
CA PHE A 78 3.81 16.05 -1.23
C PHE A 78 5.08 15.20 -1.32
N LYS A 79 5.65 14.88 -0.16
CA LYS A 79 6.69 13.85 -0.04
C LYS A 79 6.06 12.49 -0.26
N VAL A 80 6.58 11.71 -1.19
CA VAL A 80 6.04 10.39 -1.55
C VAL A 80 6.85 9.30 -0.87
N ILE A 81 6.21 8.55 0.03
CA ILE A 81 6.85 7.48 0.81
C ILE A 81 6.21 6.15 0.46
N GLY A 82 7.01 5.16 0.05
CA GLY A 82 6.52 3.82 -0.24
C GLY A 82 6.84 2.83 0.88
N TYR A 83 5.87 2.01 1.26
CA TYR A 83 6.10 0.86 2.15
C TYR A 83 5.80 -0.42 1.39
N TYR A 84 6.85 -1.20 1.13
CA TYR A 84 6.71 -2.53 0.56
C TYR A 84 6.55 -3.56 1.67
N PHE A 85 5.45 -4.31 1.64
CA PHE A 85 5.19 -5.39 2.57
C PHE A 85 5.67 -6.71 1.97
N GLN A 86 6.55 -7.39 2.70
CA GLN A 86 7.09 -8.68 2.29
C GLN A 86 5.96 -9.64 1.90
N SER A 87 5.96 -10.02 0.62
CA SER A 87 4.90 -10.81 0.02
C SER A 87 5.26 -12.30 -0.01
N LYS A 88 5.35 -12.94 1.16
CA LYS A 88 5.46 -14.41 1.24
C LYS A 88 4.10 -15.03 0.91
N ILE A 89 3.92 -15.55 -0.31
CA ILE A 89 2.65 -16.15 -0.76
C ILE A 89 2.14 -17.21 0.23
N THR A 90 3.04 -18.05 0.76
CA THR A 90 2.69 -19.11 1.72
C THR A 90 2.04 -18.55 2.99
N ASP A 91 2.55 -17.43 3.49
CA ASP A 91 2.02 -16.79 4.70
C ASP A 91 0.74 -16.01 4.40
N ALA A 92 0.67 -15.38 3.22
CA ALA A 92 -0.54 -14.71 2.76
C ALA A 92 -1.71 -15.70 2.58
N ILE A 93 -1.46 -16.89 2.02
CA ILE A 93 -2.47 -17.95 1.90
C ILE A 93 -2.89 -18.45 3.29
N LYS A 94 -1.95 -18.73 4.20
CA LYS A 94 -2.27 -19.15 5.58
C LYS A 94 -3.13 -18.12 6.30
N ARG A 95 -2.79 -16.83 6.23
CA ARG A 95 -3.58 -15.74 6.83
C ARG A 95 -4.93 -15.56 6.16
N ASN A 96 -5.00 -15.70 4.84
CA ASN A 96 -6.26 -15.61 4.10
C ASN A 96 -7.23 -16.74 4.45
N ASN A 97 -6.72 -17.96 4.66
CA ASN A 97 -7.53 -19.10 5.09
C ASN A 97 -8.14 -18.95 6.49
N GLN A 98 -7.63 -18.03 7.31
CA GLN A 98 -8.21 -17.68 8.61
C GLN A 98 -9.33 -16.63 8.49
N ARG A 99 -9.54 -16.04 7.30
CA ARG A 99 -10.59 -15.05 7.05
C ARG A 99 -11.88 -15.75 6.62
N VAL A 100 -13.01 -15.13 6.93
CA VAL A 100 -14.35 -15.66 6.64
C VAL A 100 -15.11 -14.71 5.72
N GLY A 101 -15.95 -15.26 4.83
CA GLY A 101 -16.82 -14.47 3.96
C GLY A 101 -16.06 -13.72 2.87
N LYS A 102 -16.45 -12.46 2.59
CA LYS A 102 -15.87 -11.63 1.52
C LYS A 102 -14.40 -11.26 1.73
N GLU A 103 -13.90 -11.41 2.95
CA GLU A 103 -12.49 -11.17 3.28
C GLU A 103 -11.59 -12.38 2.96
N ASN A 104 -12.19 -13.56 2.70
CA ASN A 104 -11.49 -14.74 2.19
C ASN A 104 -11.39 -14.63 0.66
N ILE A 105 -10.19 -14.31 0.18
CA ILE A 105 -9.94 -14.08 -1.23
C ILE A 105 -9.55 -15.41 -1.89
N PRO A 106 -10.11 -15.77 -3.06
CA PRO A 106 -9.70 -16.96 -3.78
C PRO A 106 -8.18 -16.98 -3.99
N GLU A 107 -7.55 -18.14 -3.74
CA GLU A 107 -6.09 -18.29 -3.87
C GLU A 107 -5.57 -17.84 -5.25
N ILE A 108 -6.37 -18.04 -6.30
CA ILE A 108 -6.05 -17.61 -7.67
C ILE A 108 -5.87 -16.09 -7.79
N GLY A 109 -6.63 -15.31 -7.01
CA GLY A 109 -6.52 -13.85 -6.94
C GLY A 109 -5.25 -13.39 -6.23
N ILE A 110 -4.86 -14.10 -5.16
CA ILE A 110 -3.60 -13.85 -4.44
C ILE A 110 -2.41 -14.15 -5.35
N ARG A 111 -2.41 -15.31 -6.02
CA ARG A 111 -1.36 -15.70 -6.98
C ARG A 111 -1.29 -14.77 -8.19
N GLY A 112 -2.44 -14.36 -8.74
CA GLY A 112 -2.49 -13.40 -9.85
C GLY A 112 -1.91 -12.04 -9.48
N THR A 113 -2.18 -11.57 -8.26
CA THR A 113 -1.61 -10.32 -7.74
C THR A 113 -0.11 -10.46 -7.52
N PHE A 114 0.35 -11.59 -6.97
CA PHE A 114 1.78 -11.86 -6.80
C PHE A 114 2.54 -11.90 -8.14
N LYS A 115 1.97 -12.51 -9.18
CA LYS A 115 2.61 -12.54 -10.52
C LYS A 115 2.77 -11.16 -11.14
N ARG A 116 1.90 -10.21 -10.82
CA ARG A 116 1.97 -8.82 -11.31
C ARG A 116 2.78 -7.91 -10.40
N LEU A 117 3.21 -8.41 -9.25
CA LEU A 117 3.93 -7.62 -8.25
C LEU A 117 5.32 -7.28 -8.80
N VAL A 118 5.53 -6.01 -9.07
CA VAL A 118 6.84 -5.43 -9.35
C VAL A 118 7.30 -4.72 -8.07
N LEU A 119 8.52 -5.02 -7.63
CA LEU A 119 9.11 -4.36 -6.46
C LEU A 119 9.16 -2.85 -6.71
N PRO A 120 8.83 -2.02 -5.70
CA PRO A 120 8.94 -0.58 -5.84
C PRO A 120 10.41 -0.15 -5.95
N GLN A 121 10.67 0.87 -6.76
CA GLN A 121 12.02 1.41 -6.97
C GLN A 121 12.02 2.92 -6.76
N ILE A 122 13.13 3.47 -6.23
CA ILE A 122 13.28 4.92 -6.04
C ILE A 122 13.09 5.69 -7.35
N ALA A 123 13.53 5.10 -8.47
CA ALA A 123 13.39 5.67 -9.81
C ALA A 123 11.93 5.94 -10.24
N GLU A 124 10.94 5.35 -9.58
CA GLU A 124 9.52 5.66 -9.83
C GLU A 124 9.12 7.06 -9.36
N GLY A 125 9.95 7.72 -8.55
CA GLY A 125 9.69 9.04 -7.97
C GLY A 125 9.33 9.00 -6.49
N PHE A 126 9.65 7.92 -5.78
CA PHE A 126 9.58 7.90 -4.32
C PHE A 126 10.70 8.76 -3.71
N ASP A 127 10.36 9.54 -2.69
CA ASP A 127 11.35 10.24 -1.87
C ASP A 127 12.02 9.28 -0.88
N GLU A 128 11.23 8.35 -0.34
CA GLU A 128 11.70 7.32 0.57
C GLU A 128 10.98 6.00 0.30
N LEU A 129 11.71 4.90 0.46
CA LEU A 129 11.17 3.55 0.42
C LEU A 129 11.54 2.80 1.70
N TYR A 130 10.59 2.02 2.17
CA TYR A 130 10.71 1.17 3.35
C TYR A 130 10.27 -0.26 3.01
N TYR A 131 10.95 -1.21 3.64
CA TYR A 131 10.65 -2.62 3.59
C TYR A 131 10.03 -3.07 4.92
N VAL A 132 8.82 -3.60 4.88
CA VAL A 132 8.07 -4.04 6.05
C VAL A 132 7.97 -5.55 6.09
N VAL A 133 8.44 -6.13 7.20
CA VAL A 133 8.30 -7.56 7.52
C VAL A 133 7.25 -7.70 8.61
N ALA A 134 6.27 -8.58 8.40
CA ALA A 134 5.24 -8.90 9.38
C ALA A 134 5.45 -10.32 9.91
N GLU A 135 6.04 -10.46 11.09
CA GLU A 135 6.32 -11.74 11.76
C GLU A 135 5.76 -11.72 13.19
N ASN A 136 5.10 -12.80 13.62
CA ASN A 136 4.54 -12.95 14.98
C ASN A 136 3.70 -11.74 15.46
N ASN A 137 2.81 -11.22 14.60
CA ASN A 137 1.99 -10.02 14.85
C ASN A 137 2.79 -8.74 15.13
N THR A 138 4.09 -8.72 14.82
CA THR A 138 4.94 -7.53 14.94
C THR A 138 5.36 -7.08 13.54
N PHE A 139 5.39 -5.77 13.32
CA PHE A 139 5.88 -5.19 12.08
C PHE A 139 7.29 -4.63 12.30
N THR A 140 8.25 -5.10 11.50
CA THR A 140 9.60 -4.55 11.44
C THR A 140 9.73 -3.72 10.17
N VAL A 141 10.00 -2.43 10.33
CA VAL A 141 10.22 -1.48 9.22
C VAL A 141 11.71 -1.27 9.05
N ASN A 142 12.23 -1.63 7.89
CA ASN A 142 13.61 -1.40 7.49
C ASN A 142 13.66 -0.35 6.38
N LYS A 143 14.73 0.43 6.30
CA LYS A 143 14.98 1.24 5.09
C LYS A 143 15.15 0.32 3.89
N TRP A 144 14.65 0.75 2.75
CA TRP A 144 14.88 0.04 1.50
C TRP A 144 16.38 0.06 1.19
N LEU A 145 16.96 -1.13 1.13
CA LEU A 145 18.31 -1.35 0.62
C LEU A 145 18.12 -1.81 -0.82
N ASP A 146 18.62 -1.05 -1.79
CA ASP A 146 18.53 -1.36 -3.23
C ASP A 146 19.28 -2.65 -3.65
N GLU A 147 19.73 -3.46 -2.68
CA GLU A 147 20.40 -4.74 -2.89
C GLU A 147 19.44 -5.91 -2.69
N VAL A 148 18.59 -6.17 -3.71
CA VAL A 148 18.03 -7.50 -3.97
C VAL A 148 18.12 -7.79 -5.46
#